data_AF-A0A958IR13-F1
#
_entry.id   AF-A0A958IR13-F1
#
_cell.length_a   1.000
_cell.length_b   1.000
_cell.length_c   1.000
_cell.angle_alpha   90.00
_cell.angle_beta   90.00
_cell.angle_gamma   90.00
#
_symmetry.space_group_name_H-M   'P 1'
#
loop_
_entity.id
_entity.type
_entity.pdbx_description
1 polymer ?
#
loop_
_entity_poly.entity_id
_entity_poly.type
_entity_poly.pdbx_seq_one_letter_code
_entity_poly.pdbx_strand_id
1 'polypeptide(L)'
;MGAVSDDAYTLWNINNISGWIRNDGESAHEPASGVPGVKYPRLTAGVVYQDGLVWGGRVTQSHFGGNPGSFRVGGQTYRIGTVPGHIAIAGTPATPPVASDPNQASIYRIRADWQSLTIADPQVIQDAAELNLIDPAMVTLAMAQSVLNDYQDDWNNWPGHLGAPYYDRNNNGQWDPGTDEPGLQDADQVIWFVINDLDADVTTDLYGSQPIGLEVQVTIWGYKSEGPLGQAVFQRYRLINKSGFTVDSMFLAAKWMDPD
;
A
#
# COMPACT_ATOMS: atom_id res chain seq x y z
N MET A 1 14.56 -5.49 23.69
CA MET A 1 13.53 -5.78 22.67
C MET A 1 13.44 -4.53 21.82
N GLY A 2 14.04 -4.56 20.63
CA GLY A 2 14.00 -3.43 19.71
C GLY A 2 12.60 -3.30 19.14
N ALA A 3 12.14 -2.06 18.97
CA ALA A 3 10.90 -1.76 18.28
C ALA A 3 10.93 -2.45 16.90
N VAL A 4 9.90 -3.24 16.61
CA VAL A 4 9.52 -3.48 15.21
C VAL A 4 9.22 -2.08 14.67
N SER A 5 9.86 -1.66 13.58
CA SER A 5 9.59 -0.34 12.99
C SER A 5 8.08 -0.24 12.71
N ASP A 6 7.42 0.78 13.27
CA ASP A 6 6.00 1.07 13.07
C ASP A 6 5.65 1.31 11.58
N ASP A 7 6.65 1.50 10.71
CA ASP A 7 6.50 1.84 9.27
C ASP A 7 5.95 0.72 8.38
N ALA A 8 5.67 -0.47 8.92
CA ALA A 8 5.19 -1.58 8.09
C ALA A 8 3.68 -1.51 7.85
N TYR A 9 2.88 -0.99 8.79
CA TYR A 9 1.42 -0.97 8.72
C TYR A 9 0.85 0.42 8.80
N THR A 10 -0.26 0.66 8.12
CA THR A 10 -1.10 1.84 8.36
C THR A 10 -2.57 1.54 8.11
N LEU A 11 -3.40 2.56 8.28
CA LEU A 11 -4.85 2.51 8.12
C LEU A 11 -5.31 3.50 7.06
N TRP A 12 -6.18 3.07 6.14
CA TRP A 12 -7.09 4.00 5.50
C TRP A 12 -8.29 4.18 6.42
N ASN A 13 -8.52 5.39 6.93
CA ASN A 13 -9.51 5.63 7.98
C ASN A 13 -10.06 7.07 8.00
N ILE A 14 -10.00 7.76 6.86
CA ILE A 14 -10.48 9.14 6.73
C ILE A 14 -12.01 9.28 6.75
N ASN A 15 -12.73 8.20 6.46
CA ASN A 15 -14.18 8.20 6.30
C ASN A 15 -14.86 7.10 7.15
N ASN A 16 -16.08 6.69 6.79
CA ASN A 16 -16.86 5.72 7.55
C ASN A 16 -16.43 4.26 7.32
N ILE A 17 -15.29 4.03 6.66
CA ILE A 17 -14.63 2.75 6.53
C ILE A 17 -13.23 2.90 7.16
N SER A 18 -12.80 1.91 7.95
CA SER A 18 -11.38 1.75 8.24
C SER A 18 -10.86 0.42 7.74
N GLY A 19 -9.60 0.38 7.31
CA GLY A 19 -8.94 -0.86 6.93
C GLY A 19 -7.43 -0.81 7.00
N TRP A 20 -6.85 -1.95 7.38
CA TRP A 20 -5.42 -2.13 7.54
C TRP A 20 -4.72 -2.46 6.23
N ILE A 21 -3.52 -1.90 6.05
CA ILE A 21 -2.62 -2.18 4.93
C ILE A 21 -1.18 -2.32 5.45
N ARG A 22 -0.44 -3.30 4.93
CA ARG A 22 0.99 -3.50 5.15
C ARG A 22 1.79 -3.14 3.90
N ASN A 23 3.03 -2.73 4.09
CA ASN A 23 3.95 -2.31 3.03
C ASN A 23 4.37 -3.43 2.06
N ASP A 24 4.03 -4.69 2.30
CA ASP A 24 4.21 -5.82 1.38
C ASP A 24 2.96 -6.17 0.56
N GLY A 25 1.86 -5.44 0.79
CA GLY A 25 0.59 -5.60 0.09
C GLY A 25 -0.45 -6.43 0.85
N GLU A 26 -0.17 -6.92 2.07
CA GLU A 26 -1.22 -7.48 2.93
C GLU A 26 -2.25 -6.41 3.27
N SER A 27 -3.53 -6.68 2.97
CA SER A 27 -4.60 -5.74 3.26
C SER A 27 -5.78 -6.42 3.93
N ALA A 28 -6.57 -5.59 4.62
CA ALA A 28 -7.76 -6.00 5.35
C ALA A 28 -7.51 -6.97 6.50
N HIS A 29 -6.29 -7.06 7.04
CA HIS A 29 -5.95 -7.93 8.18
C HIS A 29 -5.44 -7.11 9.38
N GLU A 30 -6.01 -7.29 10.58
CA GLU A 30 -5.58 -6.55 11.78
C GLU A 30 -4.27 -7.13 12.36
N PRO A 31 -3.19 -6.34 12.52
CA PRO A 31 -1.84 -6.87 12.79
C PRO A 31 -1.67 -7.63 14.12
N ALA A 32 -2.40 -7.26 15.17
CA ALA A 32 -2.14 -7.78 16.52
C ALA A 32 -3.02 -8.97 16.93
N SER A 33 -4.25 -9.01 16.44
CA SER A 33 -5.28 -9.95 16.94
C SER A 33 -5.73 -10.96 15.87
N GLY A 34 -5.36 -10.74 14.60
CA GLY A 34 -5.73 -11.61 13.48
C GLY A 34 -7.24 -11.66 13.24
N VAL A 35 -7.97 -10.60 13.60
CA VAL A 35 -9.40 -10.39 13.33
C VAL A 35 -9.59 -9.62 12.01
N PRO A 36 -10.84 -9.45 11.53
CA PRO A 36 -11.07 -8.68 10.32
C PRO A 36 -10.50 -7.27 10.36
N GLY A 37 -9.71 -6.96 9.36
CA GLY A 37 -9.01 -5.69 9.28
C GLY A 37 -9.83 -4.60 8.62
N VAL A 38 -10.89 -4.89 7.86
CA VAL A 38 -11.83 -3.86 7.41
C VAL A 38 -13.02 -3.76 8.33
N LYS A 39 -13.30 -2.56 8.82
CA LYS A 39 -14.43 -2.26 9.69
C LYS A 39 -15.42 -1.33 8.97
N TYR A 40 -16.68 -1.76 8.91
CA TYR A 40 -17.77 -0.98 8.35
C TYR A 40 -19.12 -1.23 9.06
N PRO A 41 -19.85 -0.18 9.46
CA PRO A 41 -19.36 1.19 9.68
C PRO A 41 -18.06 1.22 10.52
N ARG A 42 -17.24 2.26 10.33
CA ARG A 42 -15.96 2.40 11.05
C ARG A 42 -16.21 2.25 12.55
N LEU A 43 -15.34 1.49 13.23
CA LEU A 43 -15.43 1.10 14.66
C LEU A 43 -16.56 0.14 15.06
N THR A 44 -17.43 -0.33 14.15
CA THR A 44 -18.56 -1.19 14.56
C THR A 44 -18.34 -2.67 14.35
N ALA A 45 -18.13 -3.11 13.11
CA ALA A 45 -18.10 -4.53 12.75
C ALA A 45 -17.01 -4.77 11.71
N GLY A 46 -16.29 -5.89 11.88
CA GLY A 46 -15.42 -6.43 10.86
C GLY A 46 -16.24 -6.97 9.70
N VAL A 47 -15.88 -6.64 8.46
CA VAL A 47 -16.62 -7.06 7.25
C VAL A 47 -15.74 -7.74 6.19
N VAL A 48 -14.42 -7.58 6.27
CA VAL A 48 -13.46 -8.30 5.42
C VAL A 48 -12.28 -8.72 6.28
N TYR A 49 -12.02 -10.03 6.28
CA TYR A 49 -10.94 -10.66 7.04
C TYR A 49 -9.55 -10.41 6.47
N GLN A 50 -9.46 -10.49 5.15
CA GLN A 50 -8.27 -10.23 4.35
C GLN A 50 -8.68 -10.05 2.89
N ASP A 51 -7.96 -9.23 2.14
CA ASP A 51 -8.16 -9.07 0.71
C ASP A 51 -6.83 -8.90 -0.03
N GLY A 52 -6.88 -8.90 -1.36
CA GLY A 52 -5.67 -8.75 -2.15
C GLY A 52 -5.93 -8.80 -3.65
N LEU A 53 -4.98 -8.29 -4.44
CA LEU A 53 -5.07 -8.37 -5.90
C LEU A 53 -4.40 -9.66 -6.36
N VAL A 54 -5.08 -10.45 -7.19
CA VAL A 54 -4.48 -11.63 -7.83
C VAL A 54 -4.31 -11.38 -9.32
N TRP A 55 -3.13 -11.75 -9.83
CA TRP A 55 -2.78 -11.57 -11.22
C TRP A 55 -2.10 -12.81 -11.80
N GLY A 56 -2.23 -12.98 -13.11
CA GLY A 56 -1.57 -14.05 -13.84
C GLY A 56 -1.05 -13.57 -15.18
N GLY A 57 0.12 -14.03 -15.58
CA GLY A 57 0.79 -13.62 -16.79
C GLY A 57 1.45 -14.78 -17.53
N ARG A 58 1.34 -14.82 -18.85
CA ARG A 58 2.17 -15.71 -19.67
C ARG A 58 3.50 -15.03 -19.96
N VAL A 59 4.60 -15.54 -19.38
CA VAL A 59 5.92 -14.93 -19.54
C VAL A 59 6.69 -15.67 -20.63
N THR A 60 7.17 -14.95 -21.64
CA THR A 60 7.85 -15.58 -22.79
C THR A 60 9.16 -16.25 -22.39
N GLN A 61 9.90 -15.64 -21.45
CA GLN A 61 11.18 -16.08 -20.90
C GLN A 61 11.30 -15.59 -19.45
N SER A 62 12.31 -16.03 -18.70
CA SER A 62 12.48 -15.57 -17.32
C SER A 62 13.90 -15.73 -16.80
N HIS A 63 14.26 -14.84 -15.88
CA HIS A 63 15.47 -14.92 -15.06
C HIS A 63 15.31 -15.83 -13.83
N PHE A 64 14.08 -16.21 -13.48
CA PHE A 64 13.74 -16.89 -12.23
C PHE A 64 13.42 -18.38 -12.45
N GLY A 65 14.05 -19.00 -13.45
CA GLY A 65 13.80 -20.40 -13.83
C GLY A 65 12.41 -20.64 -14.43
N GLY A 66 12.04 -21.92 -14.59
CA GLY A 66 10.80 -22.34 -15.24
C GLY A 66 10.86 -22.39 -16.77
N ASN A 67 9.86 -23.03 -17.38
CA ASN A 67 9.81 -23.19 -18.84
C ASN A 67 9.43 -21.86 -19.53
N PRO A 68 10.09 -21.49 -20.65
CA PRO A 68 9.64 -20.38 -21.50
C PRO A 68 8.17 -20.53 -21.91
N GLY A 69 7.43 -19.42 -21.88
CA GLY A 69 6.01 -19.40 -22.22
C GLY A 69 5.08 -19.97 -21.13
N SER A 70 5.59 -20.20 -19.91
CA SER A 70 4.77 -20.63 -18.77
C SER A 70 3.85 -19.51 -18.28
N PHE A 71 2.70 -19.93 -17.73
CA PHE A 71 1.87 -19.03 -16.93
C PHE A 71 2.47 -18.92 -15.53
N ARG A 72 2.52 -17.70 -15.02
CA ARG A 72 2.90 -17.38 -13.65
C ARG A 72 1.75 -16.63 -12.98
N VAL A 73 1.61 -16.85 -11.70
CA VAL A 73 0.55 -16.24 -10.87
C VAL A 73 1.22 -15.57 -9.69
N GLY A 74 0.83 -14.34 -9.42
CA GLY A 74 1.27 -13.59 -8.25
C GLY A 74 0.07 -12.85 -7.64
N GLY A 75 0.30 -12.18 -6.52
CA GLY A 75 -0.75 -11.45 -5.85
C GLY A 75 -0.70 -11.53 -4.35
N GLN A 76 -1.86 -11.23 -3.74
CA GLN A 76 -2.10 -11.37 -2.33
C GLN A 76 -3.43 -12.08 -2.08
N THR A 77 -3.40 -13.06 -1.18
CA THR A 77 -4.57 -13.67 -0.54
C THR A 77 -4.25 -13.84 0.95
N TYR A 78 -4.53 -14.99 1.59
CA TYR A 78 -3.99 -15.31 2.93
C TYR A 78 -2.47 -15.47 2.97
N ARG A 79 -1.86 -15.66 1.80
CA ARG A 79 -0.42 -15.56 1.59
C ARG A 79 -0.13 -14.33 0.75
N ILE A 80 0.99 -13.69 1.03
CA ILE A 80 1.42 -12.49 0.32
C ILE A 80 2.52 -12.94 -0.62
N GLY A 81 2.31 -12.81 -1.93
CA GLY A 81 3.26 -13.19 -2.97
C GLY A 81 4.19 -12.04 -3.39
N THR A 82 4.35 -11.04 -2.54
CA THR A 82 5.10 -9.82 -2.82
C THR A 82 5.92 -9.38 -1.62
N VAL A 83 6.98 -8.61 -1.87
CA VAL A 83 7.82 -7.99 -0.85
C VAL A 83 7.78 -6.47 -0.98
N PRO A 84 8.05 -5.72 0.11
CA PRO A 84 8.10 -4.27 0.07
C PRO A 84 9.16 -3.73 -0.89
N GLY A 85 8.87 -2.60 -1.52
CA GLY A 85 9.83 -1.82 -2.30
C GLY A 85 9.64 -1.91 -3.81
N HIS A 86 10.34 -1.02 -4.49
CA HIS A 86 10.31 -0.90 -5.95
C HIS A 86 11.45 -1.73 -6.58
N ILE A 87 11.39 -1.93 -7.89
CA ILE A 87 12.50 -2.52 -8.64
C ILE A 87 13.42 -1.37 -9.07
N ALA A 88 14.54 -1.23 -8.36
CA ALA A 88 15.53 -0.17 -8.54
C ALA A 88 16.22 -0.22 -9.90
N ILE A 89 16.51 -1.42 -10.40
CA ILE A 89 17.10 -1.62 -11.73
C ILE A 89 16.20 -2.57 -12.51
N ALA A 90 15.64 -2.10 -13.63
CA ALA A 90 14.86 -2.95 -14.51
C ALA A 90 15.75 -4.00 -15.19
N GLY A 91 15.21 -5.20 -15.36
CA GLY A 91 15.86 -6.28 -16.09
C GLY A 91 15.93 -6.00 -17.58
N THR A 92 16.87 -6.69 -18.23
CA THR A 92 16.98 -6.81 -19.68
C THR A 92 16.95 -8.29 -20.05
N PRO A 93 16.91 -8.67 -21.34
CA PRO A 93 17.10 -10.08 -21.70
C PRO A 93 18.42 -10.69 -21.17
N ALA A 94 19.44 -9.88 -20.88
CA ALA A 94 20.75 -10.33 -20.42
C ALA A 94 20.98 -10.21 -18.91
N THR A 95 20.23 -9.34 -18.22
CA THR A 95 20.45 -9.02 -16.80
C THR A 95 19.14 -9.10 -16.01
N PRO A 96 19.10 -9.74 -14.84
CA PRO A 96 17.91 -9.78 -14.02
C PRO A 96 17.57 -8.40 -13.45
N PRO A 97 16.28 -8.12 -13.16
CA PRO A 97 15.91 -6.95 -12.38
C PRO A 97 16.47 -7.03 -10.95
N VAL A 98 16.66 -5.87 -10.33
CA VAL A 98 17.18 -5.76 -8.96
C VAL A 98 16.19 -4.95 -8.12
N ALA A 99 15.71 -5.54 -7.02
CA ALA A 99 14.86 -4.88 -6.04
C ALA A 99 15.62 -3.77 -5.29
N SER A 100 14.91 -2.75 -4.82
CA SER A 100 15.39 -1.87 -3.76
C SER A 100 15.51 -2.64 -2.44
N ASP A 101 16.23 -2.09 -1.45
CA ASP A 101 16.25 -2.66 -0.10
C ASP A 101 14.83 -2.64 0.50
N PRO A 102 14.24 -3.79 0.85
CA PRO A 102 12.89 -3.85 1.42
C PRO A 102 12.81 -3.15 2.79
N ASN A 103 13.92 -3.00 3.52
CA ASN A 103 13.94 -2.28 4.79
C ASN A 103 13.89 -0.75 4.62
N GLN A 104 14.05 -0.25 3.39
CA GLN A 104 13.91 1.16 3.04
C GLN A 104 12.56 1.44 2.35
N ALA A 105 11.69 0.44 2.26
CA ALA A 105 10.37 0.59 1.66
C ALA A 105 9.35 1.02 2.73
N SER A 106 8.84 2.24 2.58
CA SER A 106 7.83 2.82 3.47
C SER A 106 6.44 2.78 2.86
N ILE A 107 5.43 2.79 3.72
CA ILE A 107 4.05 3.12 3.37
C ILE A 107 3.77 4.57 3.75
N TYR A 108 3.39 5.38 2.77
CA TYR A 108 3.15 6.81 2.97
C TYR A 108 1.66 7.05 3.11
N ARG A 109 1.23 7.74 4.16
CA ARG A 109 -0.15 8.11 4.44
C ARG A 109 -0.23 9.63 4.67
N ILE A 110 -0.72 10.34 3.67
CA ILE A 110 -0.88 11.79 3.73
C ILE A 110 -2.33 12.20 3.95
N ARG A 111 -2.52 13.39 4.52
CA ARG A 111 -3.80 14.10 4.56
C ARG A 111 -3.62 15.53 4.09
N ALA A 112 -4.58 16.04 3.32
CA ALA A 112 -4.51 17.42 2.83
C ALA A 112 -4.59 18.47 3.97
N ASP A 113 -5.28 18.15 5.06
CA ASP A 113 -5.51 19.05 6.20
C ASP A 113 -4.50 18.93 7.35
N TRP A 114 -3.42 18.14 7.18
CA TRP A 114 -2.54 17.74 8.29
C TRP A 114 -1.97 18.91 9.10
N GLN A 115 -1.62 20.02 8.45
CA GLN A 115 -1.04 21.21 9.10
C GLN A 115 -2.00 21.91 10.05
N SER A 116 -3.31 21.72 9.85
CA SER A 116 -4.34 22.31 10.70
C SER A 116 -4.68 21.45 11.93
N LEU A 117 -4.19 20.20 11.95
CA LEU A 117 -4.53 19.25 12.99
C LEU A 117 -3.74 19.51 14.28
N THR A 118 -4.37 19.20 15.41
CA THR A 118 -3.77 19.28 16.74
C THR A 118 -3.94 17.97 17.51
N ILE A 119 -3.10 17.75 18.53
CA ILE A 119 -3.18 16.57 19.40
C ILE A 119 -4.52 16.45 20.16
N ALA A 120 -5.29 17.53 20.24
CA ALA A 120 -6.61 17.56 20.89
C ALA A 120 -7.76 17.23 19.93
N ASP A 121 -7.48 17.13 18.62
CA ASP A 121 -8.53 16.90 17.64
C ASP A 121 -9.10 15.48 17.80
N PRO A 122 -10.43 15.31 17.88
CA PRO A 122 -11.05 14.00 18.07
C PRO A 122 -10.62 12.97 17.03
N GLN A 123 -10.40 13.39 15.77
CA GLN A 123 -9.94 12.48 14.72
C GLN A 123 -8.49 12.03 14.92
N VAL A 124 -7.60 12.89 15.43
CA VAL A 124 -6.21 12.51 15.72
C VAL A 124 -6.16 11.52 16.88
N ILE A 125 -6.97 11.76 17.92
CA ILE A 125 -7.16 10.82 19.02
C ILE A 125 -7.71 9.49 18.49
N GLN A 126 -8.70 9.51 17.61
CA GLN A 126 -9.28 8.31 17.02
C GLN A 126 -8.28 7.54 16.14
N ASP A 127 -7.50 8.24 15.31
CA ASP A 127 -6.45 7.63 14.49
C ASP A 127 -5.40 6.95 15.36
N ALA A 128 -4.95 7.63 16.43
CA ALA A 128 -4.01 7.09 17.40
C ALA A 128 -4.58 5.86 18.12
N ALA A 129 -5.86 5.90 18.50
CA ALA A 129 -6.55 4.77 19.14
C ALA A 129 -6.60 3.54 18.23
N GLU A 130 -6.97 3.71 16.95
CA GLU A 130 -7.04 2.61 15.99
C GLU A 130 -5.64 2.05 15.68
N LEU A 131 -4.64 2.90 15.44
CA LEU A 131 -3.26 2.47 15.16
C LEU A 131 -2.65 1.69 16.34
N ASN A 132 -2.98 2.06 17.57
CA ASN A 132 -2.48 1.41 18.79
C ASN A 132 -3.40 0.29 19.29
N LEU A 133 -4.55 0.05 18.66
CA LEU A 133 -5.56 -0.94 19.07
C LEU A 133 -6.01 -0.78 20.53
N ILE A 134 -6.27 0.46 20.94
CA ILE A 134 -6.74 0.81 22.29
C ILE A 134 -8.03 1.64 22.24
N ASP A 135 -8.68 1.78 23.39
CA ASP A 135 -9.81 2.70 23.54
C ASP A 135 -9.35 4.17 23.38
N PRO A 136 -10.11 5.05 22.68
CA PRO A 136 -9.77 6.47 22.55
C PRO A 136 -9.49 7.19 23.87
N ALA A 137 -10.11 6.79 24.98
CA ALA A 137 -9.87 7.36 26.31
C ALA A 137 -8.49 7.00 26.88
N MET A 138 -7.82 5.99 26.33
CA MET A 138 -6.48 5.54 26.74
C MET A 138 -5.35 6.15 25.91
N VAL A 139 -5.68 6.96 24.89
CA VAL A 139 -4.68 7.60 24.02
C VAL A 139 -3.85 8.60 24.81
N THR A 140 -2.54 8.44 24.73
CA THR A 140 -1.59 9.37 25.34
C THR A 140 -1.27 10.53 24.40
N LEU A 141 -0.78 11.64 24.95
CA LEU A 141 -0.30 12.78 24.15
C LEU A 141 0.82 12.36 23.18
N ALA A 142 1.67 11.40 23.57
CA ALA A 142 2.73 10.88 22.72
C ALA A 142 2.18 10.12 21.51
N MET A 143 1.13 9.30 21.69
CA MET A 143 0.47 8.58 20.60
C MET A 143 -0.19 9.55 19.61
N ALA A 144 -0.93 10.54 20.12
CA ALA A 144 -1.54 11.57 19.28
C ALA A 144 -0.49 12.40 18.53
N GLN A 145 0.63 12.72 19.19
CA GLN A 145 1.75 13.41 18.55
C GLN A 145 2.43 12.56 17.48
N SER A 146 2.56 11.25 17.70
CA SER A 146 3.12 10.33 16.69
C SER A 146 2.33 10.41 15.39
N VAL A 147 0.99 10.36 15.46
CA VAL A 147 0.14 10.47 14.27
C VAL A 147 0.38 11.76 13.48
N LEU A 148 0.56 12.89 14.17
CA LEU A 148 0.86 14.16 13.50
C LEU A 148 2.27 14.17 12.88
N ASN A 149 3.24 13.57 13.55
CA ASN A 149 4.60 13.43 13.04
C ASN A 149 4.60 12.53 11.79
N ASP A 150 3.88 11.41 11.81
CA ASP A 150 3.78 10.49 10.67
C ASP A 150 3.18 11.22 9.45
N TYR A 151 2.08 11.96 9.64
CA TYR A 151 1.50 12.77 8.56
C TYR A 151 2.48 13.82 8.01
N GLN A 152 3.23 14.48 8.89
CA GLN A 152 4.23 15.47 8.51
C GLN A 152 5.39 14.83 7.75
N ASP A 153 5.89 13.70 8.24
CA ASP A 153 7.04 12.99 7.69
C ASP A 153 6.68 12.39 6.32
N ASP A 154 5.49 11.79 6.19
CA ASP A 154 4.98 11.26 4.92
C ASP A 154 4.75 12.37 3.89
N TRP A 155 4.27 13.53 4.33
CA TRP A 155 4.09 14.69 3.46
C TRP A 155 5.43 15.22 2.95
N ASN A 156 6.42 15.37 3.85
CA ASN A 156 7.73 15.92 3.51
C ASN A 156 8.58 14.96 2.66
N ASN A 157 8.45 13.66 2.89
CA ASN A 157 9.21 12.62 2.20
C ASN A 157 8.43 11.97 1.05
N TRP A 158 7.33 12.60 0.60
CA TRP A 158 6.47 12.04 -0.43
C TRP A 158 7.24 11.64 -1.70
N PRO A 159 7.16 10.37 -2.14
CA PRO A 159 8.06 9.85 -3.17
C PRO A 159 7.50 10.03 -4.59
N GLY A 160 7.17 11.28 -4.97
CA GLY A 160 6.64 11.58 -6.31
C GLY A 160 7.58 11.14 -7.45
N HIS A 161 8.89 11.15 -7.21
CA HIS A 161 9.92 10.67 -8.14
C HIS A 161 9.84 9.15 -8.41
N LEU A 162 9.22 8.36 -7.52
CA LEU A 162 8.98 6.93 -7.71
C LEU A 162 7.61 6.64 -8.36
N GLY A 163 6.78 7.66 -8.58
CA GLY A 163 5.45 7.54 -9.20
C GLY A 163 4.28 7.71 -8.24
N ALA A 164 4.51 8.15 -7.00
CA ALA A 164 3.44 8.61 -6.13
C ALA A 164 2.69 9.78 -6.77
N PRO A 165 1.36 9.86 -6.67
CA PRO A 165 0.60 10.93 -7.31
C PRO A 165 0.85 12.28 -6.62
N TYR A 166 0.84 13.35 -7.41
CA TYR A 166 1.00 14.72 -6.95
C TYR A 166 0.27 15.69 -7.88
N TYR A 167 0.03 16.90 -7.40
CA TYR A 167 -0.35 18.05 -8.23
C TYR A 167 0.90 18.79 -8.66
N ASP A 168 1.18 18.72 -9.96
CA ASP A 168 2.23 19.49 -10.61
C ASP A 168 1.79 20.97 -10.64
N ARG A 169 2.35 21.78 -9.72
CA ARG A 169 1.96 23.18 -9.54
C ARG A 169 2.66 24.09 -10.54
N ASN A 170 3.82 23.68 -11.05
CA ASN A 170 4.62 24.47 -11.97
C ASN A 170 4.48 24.02 -13.44
N ASN A 171 3.75 22.94 -13.70
CA ASN A 171 3.46 22.32 -14.99
C ASN A 171 4.70 21.85 -15.76
N ASN A 172 5.73 21.35 -15.08
CA ASN A 172 6.94 20.85 -15.73
C ASN A 172 6.96 19.32 -15.96
N GLY A 173 5.96 18.60 -15.46
CA GLY A 173 5.82 17.14 -15.59
C GLY A 173 6.78 16.31 -14.74
N GLN A 174 7.44 16.92 -13.75
CA GLN A 174 8.36 16.28 -12.82
C GLN A 174 7.94 16.58 -11.38
N TRP A 175 8.34 15.73 -10.44
CA TRP A 175 8.08 15.97 -9.02
C TRP A 175 9.15 16.90 -8.45
N ASP A 176 8.74 18.10 -8.03
CA ASP A 176 9.56 19.10 -7.36
C ASP A 176 9.16 19.28 -5.89
N PRO A 177 9.88 18.66 -4.94
CA PRO A 177 9.61 18.82 -3.51
C PRO A 177 9.56 20.30 -3.10
N GLY A 178 8.48 20.69 -2.41
CA GLY A 178 8.27 22.05 -1.93
C GLY A 178 7.70 23.03 -2.96
N THR A 179 7.63 22.65 -4.24
CA THR A 179 6.86 23.39 -5.26
C THR A 179 5.55 22.66 -5.57
N ASP A 180 5.64 21.35 -5.76
CA ASP A 180 4.48 20.49 -6.01
C ASP A 180 3.86 20.00 -4.72
N GLU A 181 2.63 19.51 -4.84
CA GLU A 181 1.81 19.12 -3.69
C GLU A 181 1.46 17.63 -3.74
N PRO A 182 1.77 16.85 -2.68
CA PRO A 182 1.31 15.47 -2.56
C PRO A 182 -0.23 15.39 -2.60
N GLY A 183 -0.78 14.47 -3.39
CA GLY A 183 -2.23 14.28 -3.43
C GLY A 183 -2.75 13.64 -4.70
N LEU A 184 -4.04 13.32 -4.69
CA LEU A 184 -4.75 12.73 -5.82
C LEU A 184 -6.24 13.06 -5.76
N GLN A 185 -6.81 13.58 -6.85
CA GLN A 185 -8.27 13.74 -7.05
C GLN A 185 -9.00 14.45 -5.89
N ASP A 186 -8.38 15.49 -5.33
CA ASP A 186 -8.82 16.25 -4.16
C ASP A 186 -9.21 15.37 -2.95
N ALA A 187 -8.56 14.21 -2.81
CA ALA A 187 -8.81 13.30 -1.70
C ALA A 187 -8.29 13.85 -0.37
N ASP A 188 -9.06 13.63 0.70
CA ASP A 188 -8.70 14.06 2.05
C ASP A 188 -7.58 13.21 2.66
N GLN A 189 -7.47 11.94 2.25
CA GLN A 189 -6.38 11.04 2.62
C GLN A 189 -5.95 10.23 1.41
N VAL A 190 -4.63 10.10 1.23
CA VAL A 190 -4.01 9.26 0.21
C VAL A 190 -2.94 8.40 0.87
N ILE A 191 -2.96 7.10 0.57
CA ILE A 191 -1.92 6.16 0.94
C ILE A 191 -1.23 5.68 -0.33
N TRP A 192 0.09 5.60 -0.30
CA TRP A 192 0.88 5.10 -1.42
C TRP A 192 2.07 4.27 -0.96
N PHE A 193 2.32 3.17 -1.65
CA PHE A 193 3.50 2.32 -1.45
C PHE A 193 3.77 1.48 -2.69
N VAL A 194 4.92 0.83 -2.73
CA VAL A 194 5.34 -0.04 -3.83
C VAL A 194 5.71 -1.42 -3.31
N ILE A 195 5.31 -2.43 -4.05
CA ILE A 195 5.66 -3.82 -3.81
C ILE A 195 6.22 -4.44 -5.10
N ASN A 196 6.94 -5.55 -4.97
CA ASN A 196 7.44 -6.30 -6.11
C ASN A 196 7.39 -7.81 -5.87
N ASP A 197 7.43 -8.59 -6.94
CA ASP A 197 7.34 -10.05 -6.89
C ASP A 197 8.69 -10.76 -7.08
N LEU A 198 9.82 -10.09 -6.83
CA LEU A 198 11.15 -10.65 -7.14
C LEU A 198 11.64 -11.73 -6.17
N ASP A 199 10.99 -11.90 -5.02
CA ASP A 199 11.34 -12.93 -4.04
C ASP A 199 10.66 -14.27 -4.38
N ALA A 200 11.48 -15.23 -4.81
CA ALA A 200 10.99 -16.54 -5.24
C ALA A 200 10.44 -17.40 -4.10
N ASP A 201 10.91 -17.22 -2.86
CA ASP A 201 10.40 -17.99 -1.73
C ASP A 201 8.96 -17.53 -1.42
N VAL A 202 8.74 -16.21 -1.46
CA VAL A 202 7.44 -15.57 -1.21
C VAL A 202 6.43 -15.89 -2.32
N THR A 203 6.80 -15.79 -3.60
CA THR A 203 5.89 -16.14 -4.70
C THR A 203 5.56 -17.64 -4.75
N THR A 204 6.52 -18.48 -4.36
CA THR A 204 6.33 -19.94 -4.30
C THR A 204 5.44 -20.33 -3.12
N ASP A 205 5.55 -19.66 -1.96
CA ASP A 205 4.65 -19.91 -0.82
C ASP A 205 3.18 -19.56 -1.12
N LEU A 206 2.95 -18.51 -1.93
CA LEU A 206 1.59 -18.14 -2.34
C LEU A 206 0.90 -19.27 -3.13
N TYR A 207 1.42 -19.63 -4.32
CA TYR A 207 0.79 -20.60 -5.24
C TYR A 207 1.78 -21.49 -6.01
N GLY A 208 3.01 -21.63 -5.52
CA GLY A 208 4.05 -22.43 -6.19
C GLY A 208 4.58 -21.82 -7.49
N SER A 209 4.32 -20.52 -7.72
CA SER A 209 4.73 -19.83 -8.94
C SER A 209 6.05 -19.09 -8.76
N GLN A 210 6.84 -19.05 -9.82
CA GLN A 210 8.07 -18.26 -9.84
C GLN A 210 7.76 -16.76 -10.10
N PRO A 211 8.65 -15.83 -9.69
CA PRO A 211 8.53 -14.41 -9.97
C PRO A 211 8.27 -14.06 -11.43
N ILE A 212 7.45 -13.04 -11.71
CA ILE A 212 7.33 -12.49 -13.08
C ILE A 212 8.38 -11.42 -13.30
N GLY A 213 8.65 -10.57 -12.31
CA GLY A 213 9.44 -9.34 -12.44
C GLY A 213 8.57 -8.10 -12.55
N LEU A 214 7.48 -8.07 -11.79
CA LEU A 214 6.53 -6.97 -11.72
C LEU A 214 6.82 -6.10 -10.50
N GLU A 215 6.83 -4.80 -10.73
CA GLU A 215 6.63 -3.79 -9.70
C GLU A 215 5.15 -3.40 -9.69
N VAL A 216 4.55 -3.28 -8.51
CA VAL A 216 3.16 -2.84 -8.34
C VAL A 216 3.14 -1.62 -7.43
N GLN A 217 2.71 -0.49 -7.98
CA GLN A 217 2.49 0.72 -7.20
C GLN A 217 1.02 0.75 -6.77
N VAL A 218 0.79 0.84 -5.46
CA VAL A 218 -0.54 0.81 -4.87
C VAL A 218 -0.88 2.21 -4.38
N THR A 219 -2.03 2.73 -4.82
CA THR A 219 -2.59 3.98 -4.30
C THR A 219 -3.96 3.70 -3.70
N ILE A 220 -4.19 4.13 -2.47
CA ILE A 220 -5.48 4.06 -1.79
C ILE A 220 -5.90 5.50 -1.44
N TRP A 221 -7.15 5.88 -1.65
CA TRP A 221 -7.62 7.21 -1.25
C TRP A 221 -9.08 7.20 -0.84
N GLY A 222 -9.46 8.22 -0.07
CA GLY A 222 -10.82 8.41 0.43
C GLY A 222 -11.15 9.86 0.71
N TYR A 223 -12.43 10.12 0.95
CA TYR A 223 -12.97 11.46 1.15
C TYR A 223 -13.72 11.54 2.48
N LYS A 224 -13.47 12.60 3.25
CA LYS A 224 -14.19 12.98 4.46
C LYS A 224 -15.49 13.67 4.08
N SER A 225 -16.50 12.87 3.74
CA SER A 225 -17.82 13.34 3.29
C SER A 225 -18.95 12.67 4.06
N GLU A 226 -20.07 13.36 4.24
CA GLU A 226 -21.32 12.74 4.74
C GLU A 226 -22.08 11.98 3.64
N GLY A 227 -21.74 12.23 2.37
CA GLY A 227 -22.38 11.60 1.21
C GLY A 227 -21.78 10.23 0.85
N PRO A 228 -22.11 9.72 -0.35
CA PRO A 228 -21.63 8.40 -0.81
C PRO A 228 -20.11 8.23 -0.80
N LEU A 229 -19.34 9.30 -1.03
CA LEU A 229 -17.87 9.26 -0.99
C LEU A 229 -17.32 9.01 0.42
N GLY A 230 -18.10 9.30 1.47
CA GLY A 230 -17.77 8.95 2.85
C GLY A 230 -17.98 7.47 3.18
N GLN A 231 -18.62 6.73 2.27
CA GLN A 231 -18.95 5.31 2.39
C GLN A 231 -18.19 4.47 1.36
N ALA A 232 -17.11 5.01 0.79
CA ALA A 232 -16.33 4.35 -0.26
C ALA A 232 -14.83 4.57 -0.04
N VAL A 233 -14.03 3.54 -0.32
CA VAL A 233 -12.58 3.63 -0.47
C VAL A 233 -12.20 3.28 -1.89
N PHE A 234 -11.24 3.99 -2.45
CA PHE A 234 -10.76 3.75 -3.81
C PHE A 234 -9.35 3.18 -3.75
N GLN A 235 -9.08 2.21 -4.62
CA GLN A 235 -7.78 1.58 -4.76
C GLN A 235 -7.38 1.54 -6.23
N ARG A 236 -6.12 1.86 -6.51
CA ARG A 236 -5.52 1.80 -7.83
C ARG A 236 -4.22 1.02 -7.75
N TYR A 237 -4.10 0.02 -8.61
CA TYR A 237 -2.89 -0.79 -8.77
C TYR A 237 -2.28 -0.49 -10.13
N ARG A 238 -1.03 -0.04 -10.15
CA ARG A 238 -0.24 0.15 -11.38
C ARG A 238 0.82 -0.92 -11.47
N LEU A 239 0.59 -1.90 -12.33
CA LEU A 239 1.53 -2.99 -12.59
C LEU A 239 2.52 -2.57 -13.66
N ILE A 240 3.81 -2.67 -13.37
CA ILE A 240 4.91 -2.27 -14.24
C ILE A 240 5.80 -3.48 -14.47
N ASN A 241 5.88 -3.93 -15.72
CA ASN A 241 6.78 -5.00 -16.09
C ASN A 241 8.22 -4.48 -16.17
N LYS A 242 9.06 -4.89 -15.21
CA LYS A 242 10.49 -4.61 -15.17
C LYS A 242 11.34 -5.89 -15.31
N SER A 243 10.74 -7.00 -15.75
CA SER A 243 11.42 -8.29 -15.89
C SER A 243 12.51 -8.33 -16.97
N GLY A 244 12.41 -7.46 -17.98
CA GLY A 244 13.24 -7.51 -19.20
C GLY A 244 12.68 -8.45 -20.28
N PHE A 245 11.56 -9.12 -20.03
CA PHE A 245 10.88 -10.01 -20.98
C PHE A 245 9.43 -9.60 -21.22
N THR A 246 8.83 -10.15 -22.28
CA THR A 246 7.43 -9.87 -22.62
C THR A 246 6.49 -10.72 -21.77
N VAL A 247 5.44 -10.09 -21.25
CA VAL A 247 4.28 -10.76 -20.69
C VAL A 247 3.19 -10.71 -21.76
N ASP A 248 3.03 -11.81 -22.49
CA ASP A 248 2.25 -11.91 -23.73
C ASP A 248 0.73 -11.91 -23.47
N SER A 249 0.31 -12.33 -22.27
CA SER A 249 -1.09 -12.27 -21.85
C SER A 249 -1.14 -12.04 -20.35
N MET A 250 -1.66 -10.88 -19.95
CA MET A 250 -1.80 -10.48 -18.55
C MET A 250 -3.28 -10.52 -18.16
N PHE A 251 -3.58 -11.22 -17.09
CA PHE A 251 -4.90 -11.40 -16.52
C PHE A 251 -4.93 -10.82 -15.12
N LEU A 252 -5.94 -10.01 -14.83
CA LEU A 252 -6.28 -9.57 -13.49
C LEU A 252 -7.47 -10.40 -13.06
N ALA A 253 -7.24 -11.35 -12.14
CA ALA A 253 -8.20 -12.42 -11.84
C ALA A 253 -9.40 -11.93 -11.00
N ALA A 254 -9.34 -10.69 -10.49
CA ALA A 254 -10.21 -9.99 -9.55
C ALA A 254 -9.49 -9.70 -8.22
N LYS A 255 -10.02 -8.74 -7.46
CA LYS A 255 -9.64 -8.55 -6.07
C LYS A 255 -10.23 -9.71 -5.26
N TRP A 256 -9.38 -10.58 -4.75
CA TRP A 256 -9.78 -11.63 -3.83
C TRP A 256 -10.17 -11.00 -2.50
N MET A 257 -11.23 -11.49 -1.87
CA MET A 257 -11.73 -11.01 -0.59
C MET A 257 -12.31 -12.18 0.20
N ASP A 258 -12.06 -12.19 1.50
CA ASP A 258 -12.71 -13.07 2.47
C ASP A 258 -13.67 -12.25 3.35
N PRO A 259 -14.97 -12.19 3.01
CA PRO A 259 -15.95 -11.41 3.76
C PRO A 259 -16.41 -12.15 5.04
N ASP A 260 -16.55 -11.38 6.13
CA ASP A 260 -17.01 -11.86 7.44
C ASP A 260 -18.44 -11.41 7.77
#